data_AF-A0A1M4ELE2-F1
#
_entry.id   AF-A0A1M4ELE2-F1
#
_cell.length_a   1.000
_cell.length_b   1.000
_cell.length_c   1.000
_cell.angle_alpha   90.00
_cell.angle_beta   90.00
_cell.angle_gamma   90.00
#
_symmetry.space_group_name_H-M   'P 1'
#
loop_
_entity.id
_entity.type
_entity.pdbx_description
1 polymer ?
#
loop_
_entity_poly.entity_id
_entity_poly.type
_entity_poly.pdbx_seq_one_letter_code
_entity_poly.pdbx_strand_id
1 'polypeptide(L)'
;MEPSQAWGVSAAAPKGEVALKNGWLPAEVHDGLWTVNSVGRLVVRGHELLIAVLSERSPAMGNGVATVERMARLAVRTLVRAGAGVEARRPDGVEAQRPDGVEAQRPEGVGV
;
A
#
# COMPACT_ATOMS: atom_id res chain seq x y z
N MET A 1 9.55 12.27 -2.39
CA MET A 1 9.44 10.95 -1.75
C MET A 1 10.84 10.47 -1.43
N GLU A 2 11.06 9.90 -0.26
CA GLU A 2 12.38 9.35 0.09
C GLU A 2 12.57 8.01 -0.68
N PRO A 3 13.75 7.75 -1.29
CA PRO A 3 13.95 6.59 -2.17
C PRO A 3 13.66 5.23 -1.52
N SER A 4 13.99 5.03 -0.24
CA SER A 4 13.69 3.77 0.47
C SER A 4 12.19 3.53 0.65
N GLN A 5 11.37 4.58 0.54
CA GLN A 5 9.91 4.49 0.58
C GLN A 5 9.26 4.36 -0.80
N ALA A 6 10.03 4.40 -1.90
CA ALA A 6 9.50 4.40 -3.26
C ALA A 6 9.17 2.99 -3.80
N TRP A 7 8.40 2.21 -3.05
CA TRP A 7 7.93 0.86 -3.41
C TRP A 7 6.43 0.69 -3.15
N GLY A 8 5.83 -0.39 -3.64
CA GLY A 8 4.44 -0.73 -3.35
C GLY A 8 3.46 -0.20 -4.39
N VAL A 9 2.40 0.54 -4.00
CA VAL A 9 1.40 1.01 -4.97
C VAL A 9 1.96 2.00 -5.99
N SER A 10 3.04 2.71 -5.66
CA SER A 10 3.77 3.59 -6.58
C SER A 10 4.33 2.85 -7.80
N ALA A 11 4.60 1.55 -7.70
CA ALA A 11 5.10 0.74 -8.81
C ALA A 11 4.10 0.62 -9.98
N ALA A 12 2.83 1.00 -9.76
CA ALA A 12 1.81 1.08 -10.79
C ALA A 12 1.74 2.45 -11.51
N ALA A 13 2.49 3.45 -11.04
CA ALA A 13 2.51 4.82 -11.56
C ALA A 13 3.95 5.37 -11.71
N PRO A 14 4.86 4.71 -12.43
CA PRO A 14 6.30 5.06 -12.46
C PRO A 14 6.60 6.46 -13.03
N LYS A 15 5.65 7.07 -13.76
CA LYS A 15 5.75 8.43 -14.32
C LYS A 15 4.61 9.35 -13.84
N GLY A 16 3.81 8.89 -12.88
CA GLY A 16 2.63 9.59 -12.39
C GLY A 16 2.90 10.33 -11.09
N GLU A 17 1.96 11.19 -10.70
CA GLU A 17 1.97 11.77 -9.36
C GLU A 17 1.53 10.74 -8.33
N VAL A 18 2.25 10.68 -7.22
CA VAL A 18 2.04 9.68 -6.17
C VAL A 18 2.14 10.33 -4.80
N ALA A 19 1.14 10.12 -3.93
CA ALA A 19 1.36 10.14 -2.49
C ALA A 19 1.17 8.73 -1.92
N LEU A 20 2.00 8.37 -0.96
CA LEU A 20 2.23 7.00 -0.55
C LEU A 20 2.48 6.91 0.96
N LYS A 21 1.90 5.89 1.57
CA LYS A 21 2.26 5.42 2.91
C LYS A 21 2.43 3.91 2.88
N ASN A 22 3.58 3.47 3.35
CA ASN A 22 3.93 2.07 3.48
C ASN A 22 4.00 1.66 4.96
N GLY A 23 3.83 0.36 5.21
CA GLY A 23 3.93 -0.24 6.53
C GLY A 23 4.28 -1.73 6.43
N TRP A 24 5.13 -2.21 7.32
CA TRP A 24 5.57 -3.61 7.34
C TRP A 24 5.94 -4.02 8.76
N LEU A 25 5.55 -5.23 9.14
CA LEU A 25 5.99 -5.87 10.38
C LEU A 25 5.89 -7.40 10.26
N PRO A 26 6.71 -8.17 10.99
CA PRO A 26 6.40 -9.55 11.31
C PRO A 26 5.23 -9.58 12.30
N ALA A 27 4.19 -10.36 12.03
CA ALA A 27 2.98 -10.39 12.85
C ALA A 27 2.89 -11.71 13.64
N GLU A 28 2.76 -11.63 14.97
CA GLU A 28 2.67 -12.81 15.84
C GLU A 28 1.47 -13.70 15.51
N VAL A 29 0.32 -13.09 15.20
CA VAL A 29 -0.91 -13.80 14.77
C VAL A 29 -0.72 -14.60 13.46
N HIS A 30 0.35 -14.32 12.72
CA HIS A 30 0.73 -15.00 11.48
C HIS A 30 2.02 -15.81 11.68
N ASP A 31 2.26 -16.34 12.88
CA ASP A 31 3.44 -17.14 13.22
C ASP A 31 4.78 -16.42 12.95
N GLY A 32 4.79 -15.09 13.13
CA GLY A 32 5.95 -14.24 12.86
C GLY A 32 6.19 -13.94 11.37
N LEU A 33 5.31 -14.40 10.48
CA LEU A 33 5.36 -14.08 9.05
C LEU A 33 5.00 -12.61 8.80
N TRP A 34 5.40 -12.12 7.63
CA TRP A 34 5.32 -10.70 7.31
C TRP A 34 3.93 -10.26 6.86
N THR A 35 3.48 -9.17 7.48
CA THR A 35 2.40 -8.32 7.01
C THR A 35 3.00 -7.07 6.37
N VAL A 36 2.62 -6.78 5.13
CA VAL A 36 3.11 -5.63 4.35
C VAL A 36 1.92 -4.93 3.73
N ASN A 37 1.83 -3.61 3.93
CA ASN A 37 0.84 -2.77 3.28
C ASN A 37 1.49 -1.63 2.47
N SER A 38 0.71 -1.16 1.50
CA SER A 38 1.00 0.06 0.77
C SER A 38 -0.32 0.71 0.40
N VAL A 39 -0.48 1.97 0.79
CA VAL A 39 -1.67 2.78 0.56
C VAL A 39 -1.24 4.07 -0.14
N GLY A 40 -1.95 4.46 -1.17
CA GLY A 40 -1.59 5.65 -1.90
C GLY A 40 -2.65 6.16 -2.85
N ARG A 41 -2.41 7.39 -3.29
CA ARG A 41 -3.18 8.07 -4.31
C ARG A 41 -2.28 8.27 -5.52
N LEU A 42 -2.74 7.81 -6.68
CA LEU A 42 -2.00 7.78 -7.93
C LEU A 42 -2.74 8.59 -8.99
N VAL A 43 -2.00 9.36 -9.79
CA VAL A 43 -2.51 9.93 -11.05
C VAL A 43 -1.87 9.17 -12.21
N VAL A 44 -2.67 8.39 -12.94
CA VAL A 44 -2.20 7.53 -14.04
C VAL A 44 -3.10 7.70 -15.26
N ARG A 45 -2.51 8.14 -16.39
CA ARG A 45 -3.22 8.36 -17.67
C ARG A 45 -4.49 9.20 -17.53
N GLY A 46 -4.45 10.24 -16.69
CA GLY A 46 -5.58 11.14 -16.45
C GLY A 46 -6.62 10.62 -15.45
N HIS A 47 -6.44 9.43 -14.89
CA HIS A 47 -7.30 8.91 -13.82
C HIS A 47 -6.63 9.08 -12.46
N GLU A 48 -7.37 9.62 -11.50
CA GLU A 48 -6.99 9.62 -10.08
C GLU A 48 -7.55 8.37 -9.40
N LEU A 49 -6.66 7.60 -8.77
CA LEU A 49 -6.99 6.33 -8.12
C LEU A 49 -6.52 6.34 -6.67
N LEU A 50 -7.38 5.88 -5.76
CA LEU A 50 -7.02 5.53 -4.38
C LEU A 50 -6.85 4.01 -4.30
N ILE A 51 -5.69 3.55 -3.85
CA ILE A 51 -5.34 2.13 -3.82
C ILE A 51 -4.76 1.80 -2.46
N ALA A 52 -5.31 0.75 -1.85
CA ALA A 52 -4.76 0.10 -0.68
C ALA A 52 -4.53 -1.37 -1.01
N VAL A 53 -3.33 -1.88 -0.71
CA VAL A 53 -3.01 -3.31 -0.83
C VAL A 53 -2.38 -3.78 0.47
N LEU A 54 -2.87 -4.92 0.96
CA LEU A 54 -2.36 -5.64 2.12
C LEU A 54 -1.96 -7.04 1.69
N SER A 55 -0.76 -7.46 2.07
CA SER A 55 -0.27 -8.82 1.97
C SER A 55 0.03 -9.33 3.36
N GLU A 56 -0.42 -10.53 3.69
CA GLU A 56 -0.20 -11.18 4.98
C GLU A 56 0.51 -12.51 4.79
N ARG A 57 1.05 -13.08 5.87
CA ARG A 57 1.65 -14.43 5.90
C ARG A 57 2.78 -14.60 4.87
N SER A 58 3.50 -13.53 4.56
CA SER A 58 4.62 -13.58 3.61
C SER A 58 5.89 -14.13 4.30
N PRO A 59 6.61 -15.10 3.71
CA PRO A 59 7.83 -15.67 4.31
C PRO A 59 8.95 -14.65 4.58
N ALA A 60 9.02 -13.59 3.78
CA ALA A 60 9.91 -12.45 4.02
C ALA A 60 9.22 -11.14 3.61
N MET A 61 9.69 -10.01 4.16
CA MET A 61 9.21 -8.66 3.81
C MET A 61 9.21 -8.44 2.30
N GLY A 62 10.29 -8.83 1.61
CA GLY A 62 10.42 -8.68 0.16
C GLY A 62 9.36 -9.45 -0.64
N ASN A 63 8.92 -10.62 -0.17
CA ASN A 63 7.82 -11.35 -0.80
C ASN A 63 6.50 -10.58 -0.68
N GLY A 64 6.25 -9.96 0.48
CA GLY A 64 5.09 -9.10 0.70
C GLY A 64 5.11 -7.86 -0.20
N VAL A 65 6.25 -7.17 -0.29
CA VAL A 65 6.44 -6.01 -1.20
C VAL A 65 6.18 -6.41 -2.64
N ALA A 66 6.78 -7.50 -3.12
CA ALA A 66 6.59 -7.98 -4.49
C ALA A 66 5.13 -8.32 -4.81
N THR A 67 4.41 -8.88 -3.82
CA THR A 67 2.98 -9.19 -3.94
C THR A 67 2.16 -7.91 -4.03
N VAL A 68 2.39 -6.95 -3.12
CA VAL A 68 1.75 -5.62 -3.12
C VAL A 68 1.91 -4.94 -4.48
N GLU A 69 3.13 -4.87 -5.00
CA GLU A 69 3.38 -4.21 -6.28
C GLU A 69 2.72 -4.93 -7.46
N ARG A 70 2.74 -6.28 -7.47
CA ARG A 70 2.09 -7.08 -8.50
C ARG A 70 0.59 -6.79 -8.54
N MET A 71 -0.05 -6.76 -7.38
CA MET A 71 -1.48 -6.49 -7.26
C MET A 71 -1.83 -5.05 -7.62
N ALA A 72 -1.04 -4.07 -7.17
CA ALA A 72 -1.23 -2.67 -7.54
C ALA A 72 -1.16 -2.47 -9.06
N ARG A 73 -0.13 -3.03 -9.72
CA ARG A 73 0.02 -2.98 -11.18
C ARG A 73 -1.15 -3.64 -11.90
N LEU A 74 -1.66 -4.77 -11.38
CA LEU A 74 -2.83 -5.44 -11.98
C LEU A 74 -4.08 -4.59 -11.85
N ALA A 75 -4.39 -4.08 -10.65
CA ALA A 75 -5.55 -3.25 -10.37
C ALA A 75 -5.57 -1.98 -11.25
N VAL A 76 -4.48 -1.22 -11.28
CA VAL A 76 -4.39 0.01 -12.09
C VAL A 76 -4.56 -0.29 -13.58
N ARG A 77 -3.89 -1.33 -14.10
CA ARG A 77 -4.05 -1.72 -15.51
C ARG A 77 -5.49 -2.05 -15.85
N THR A 78 -6.21 -2.75 -14.95
CA THR A 78 -7.61 -3.10 -15.16
C THR A 78 -8.51 -1.88 -15.11
N LEU A 79 -8.39 -1.04 -14.08
CA LEU A 79 -9.23 0.14 -13.88
C LEU A 79 -9.03 1.20 -14.98
N VAL A 80 -7.79 1.45 -15.39
CA VAL A 80 -7.47 2.43 -16.43
C VAL A 80 -7.80 1.90 -17.84
N ARG A 81 -7.92 0.59 -18.04
CA ARG A 81 -8.50 0.01 -19.27
C ARG A 81 -10.03 0.05 -19.24
N ALA A 82 -10.63 -0.16 -18.07
CA ALA A 82 -12.07 -0.16 -17.85
C ALA A 82 -12.67 1.25 -17.70
N GLY A 83 -11.87 2.32 -17.75
CA GLY A 83 -12.30 3.72 -17.76
C GLY A 83 -13.24 4.13 -18.91
N ALA A 84 -13.71 3.17 -19.72
CA ALA A 84 -14.90 3.29 -20.55
C ALA A 84 -16.23 2.96 -19.83
N GLY A 85 -16.23 2.55 -18.53
CA GLY A 85 -17.48 2.20 -17.86
C GLY A 85 -17.46 1.70 -16.41
N VAL A 86 -16.53 2.12 -15.54
CA VAL A 86 -16.62 1.81 -14.09
C VAL A 86 -16.63 3.10 -13.28
N GLU A 87 -17.79 3.43 -12.71
CA GLU A 87 -17.94 4.55 -11.78
C GLU A 87 -17.42 4.10 -10.39
N ALA A 88 -16.35 4.75 -9.93
CA ALA A 88 -15.78 4.47 -8.62
C ALA A 88 -16.77 4.91 -7.52
N ARG A 89 -17.36 3.95 -6.81
CA ARG A 89 -18.18 4.26 -5.63
C ARG A 89 -17.29 4.87 -4.56
N ARG A 90 -17.57 6.11 -4.14
CA ARG A 90 -16.95 6.67 -2.93
C ARG A 90 -17.32 5.74 -1.77
N PRO A 91 -16.32 5.21 -1.03
CA PRO A 91 -16.63 4.50 0.20
C PRO A 91 -17.16 5.53 1.21
N ASP A 92 -18.36 5.31 1.72
CA ASP A 92 -18.87 6.04 2.87
C ASP A 92 -17.99 5.65 4.06
N GLY A 93 -17.20 6.60 4.55
CA GLY A 93 -16.39 6.54 5.77
C GLY A 93 -15.78 5.18 6.12
N VAL A 94 -14.53 4.94 5.70
CA VAL A 94 -13.75 3.83 6.26
C VAL A 94 -13.46 4.16 7.72
N GLU A 95 -14.21 3.57 8.65
CA GLU A 95 -13.93 3.68 10.08
C GLU A 95 -12.67 2.85 10.39
N ALA A 96 -11.58 3.55 10.70
CA ALA A 96 -10.33 2.91 11.07
C ALA A 96 -10.50 2.25 12.44
N GLN A 97 -10.69 0.94 12.47
CA GLN A 97 -10.62 0.15 13.70
C GLN A 97 -9.17 0.19 14.21
N ARG A 98 -8.99 0.78 15.40
CA ARG A 98 -7.73 0.63 16.14
C ARG A 98 -7.67 -0.81 16.65
N PRO A 99 -6.64 -1.59 16.31
CA PRO A 99 -6.44 -2.89 16.93
C PRO A 99 -6.06 -2.67 18.40
N ASP A 100 -6.73 -3.38 19.31
CA ASP A 100 -6.32 -3.42 20.72
C ASP A 100 -4.92 -4.04 20.82
N GLY A 101 -3.99 -3.35 21.49
CA GLY A 101 -2.66 -3.88 21.81
C GLY A 101 -1.51 -3.50 20.86
N VAL A 102 -1.72 -2.69 19.81
CA VAL A 102 -0.61 -2.19 18.98
C VAL A 102 -0.04 -0.91 19.58
N GLU A 103 0.99 -1.03 20.40
CA GLU A 103 1.76 0.10 20.88
C GLU A 103 2.75 0.54 19.80
N ALA A 104 2.55 1.75 19.25
CA ALA A 104 3.44 2.32 18.26
C ALA A 104 4.78 2.68 18.92
N GLN A 105 5.82 1.88 18.67
CA GLN A 105 7.17 2.23 19.08
C GLN A 105 7.64 3.45 18.30
N ARG A 106 7.80 4.57 19.01
CA ARG A 106 8.44 5.77 18.49
C ARG A 106 9.92 5.42 18.24
N PRO A 107 10.47 5.61 17.04
CA PRO A 107 11.90 5.43 16.83
C PRO A 107 12.63 6.45 17.71
N GLU A 108 13.51 5.94 18.58
CA GLU A 108 14.42 6.76 19.39
C GLU A 108 15.21 7.67 18.45
N GLY A 109 15.21 8.97 18.75
CA GLY A 109 15.85 9.98 17.94
C GLY A 109 17.33 9.67 17.75
N VAL A 110 17.79 9.70 16.50
CA VAL A 110 19.23 9.74 16.22
C VAL A 110 19.77 11.01 16.87
N GLY A 111 20.61 10.82 17.88
CA GLY A 111 21.31 11.91 18.58
C GLY A 111 22.08 12.80 17.62
N VAL A 112 22.11 14.08 17.99
CA VAL A 112 22.65 15.25 17.29
C VAL A 112 24.08 15.04 16.78
#